data_AF-A0A382V5N4-F1
#
_entry.id   AF-A0A382V5N4-F1
#
_cell.length_a   1.000
_cell.length_b   1.000
_cell.length_c   1.000
_cell.angle_alpha   90.00
_cell.angle_beta   90.00
_cell.angle_gamma   90.00
#
_symmetry.space_group_name_H-M   'P 1'
#
loop_
_entity.id
_entity.type
_entity.pdbx_description
1 polymer ?
#
loop_
_entity_poly.entity_id
_entity_poly.type
_entity_poly.pdbx_seq_one_letter_code
_entity_poly.pdbx_strand_id
1 'polypeptide(L)' 'VATAYILINCELGSEELIIQQLKNIDDISEVSGTFGAYDILTKIESSTVETLREIITWKIRKIDQ' A
#
# COMPACT_ATOMS: atom_id res chain seq x y z
N VAL A 1 -5.07 -17.75 3.15
CA VAL A 1 -4.97 -16.28 3.21
C VAL A 1 -4.13 -15.86 2.02
N ALA A 2 -4.62 -14.94 1.19
CA ALA A 2 -3.87 -14.41 0.07
C ALA A 2 -3.06 -13.22 0.56
N THR A 3 -1.79 -13.15 0.18
CA THR A 3 -0.86 -12.09 0.59
C THR A 3 -0.28 -11.42 -0.65
N ALA A 4 -0.24 -10.09 -0.64
CA ALA A 4 0.41 -9.30 -1.69
C ALA A 4 1.40 -8.31 -1.07
N TYR A 5 2.54 -8.16 -1.73
CA TYR A 5 3.55 -7.14 -1.44
C TYR A 5 3.52 -6.12 -2.56
N ILE A 6 3.38 -4.84 -2.21
CA ILE A 6 3.27 -3.75 -3.17
C ILE A 6 4.36 -2.73 -2.87
N LEU A 7 5.05 -2.37 -3.93
CA LEU A 7 6.10 -1.36 -3.95
C LEU A 7 5.51 -0.10 -4.58
N ILE A 8 5.67 1.04 -3.91
CA ILE A 8 5.05 2.30 -4.27
C ILE A 8 6.16 3.35 -4.38
N ASN A 9 6.17 4.08 -5.50
CA ASN A 9 6.90 5.34 -5.66
C ASN A 9 5.93 6.49 -5.40
N CYS A 10 6.39 7.53 -4.72
CA CYS A 10 5.61 8.72 -4.41
C CYS A 10 6.34 9.99 -4.83
N GLU A 11 5.62 11.11 -4.93
CA GLU A 11 6.27 12.40 -5.17
C GLU A 11 7.01 12.88 -3.91
N LEU A 12 8.02 13.72 -4.12
CA LEU A 12 8.86 14.23 -3.06
C LEU A 12 8.02 14.99 -2.02
N GLY A 13 7.96 14.49 -0.79
CA GLY A 13 7.19 15.09 0.30
C GLY A 13 5.81 14.48 0.54
N SER A 14 5.34 13.55 -0.31
CA SER A 14 4.06 12.83 -0.14
C SER A 14 4.20 11.55 0.68
N GLU A 15 5.42 11.04 0.90
CA GLU A 15 5.69 9.74 1.51
C GLU A 15 4.97 9.54 2.86
N GLU A 16 5.12 10.48 3.79
CA GLU A 16 4.54 10.38 5.13
C GLU A 16 3.01 10.35 5.07
N LEU A 17 2.41 11.15 4.19
CA LEU A 17 0.95 11.25 4.04
C LEU A 17 0.38 9.95 3.46
N ILE A 18 1.05 9.38 2.45
CA ILE A 18 0.67 8.10 1.83
C ILE A 18 0.81 6.97 2.85
N ILE A 19 1.90 6.93 3.62
CA ILE A 19 2.09 5.96 4.70
C ILE A 19 0.93 6.03 5.71
N GLN A 20 0.50 7.22 6.12
CA GLN A 20 -0.64 7.40 7.02
C GLN A 20 -1.94 6.92 6.40
N GLN A 21 -2.20 7.23 5.13
CA GLN A 21 -3.39 6.76 4.43
C GLN A 21 -3.43 5.24 4.29
N LEU A 22 -2.29 4.61 3.96
CA LEU A 22 -2.18 3.15 3.88
C LEU A 22 -2.41 2.49 5.25
N LYS A 23 -1.88 3.07 6.33
CA LYS A 23 -2.12 2.56 7.70
C LYS A 23 -3.59 2.62 8.12
N ASN A 24 -4.39 3.49 7.52
CA ASN A 24 -5.84 3.58 7.78
C ASN A 24 -6.67 2.55 6.99
N ILE A 25 -6.07 1.72 6.14
CA ILE A 25 -6.76 0.66 5.40
C ILE A 25 -6.71 -0.62 6.25
N ASP A 26 -7.86 -1.11 6.71
CA ASP A 26 -7.95 -2.30 7.58
C ASP A 26 -7.28 -3.56 7.03
N ASP A 27 -7.24 -3.71 5.70
CA ASP A 27 -6.66 -4.89 5.03
C ASP A 27 -5.12 -4.85 4.97
N ILE A 28 -4.51 -3.72 5.33
CA ILE A 28 -3.05 -3.54 5.31
C ILE A 28 -2.46 -4.07 6.62
N SER A 29 -1.61 -5.08 6.47
CA SER A 29 -0.91 -5.72 7.59
C SER A 29 0.38 -5.00 7.97
N GLU A 30 1.07 -4.39 7.00
CA GLU A 30 2.34 -3.70 7.22
C GLU A 30 2.54 -2.57 6.20
N VAL A 31 3.13 -1.47 6.66
CA VAL A 31 3.56 -0.33 5.85
C VAL A 31 4.88 0.18 6.41
N SER A 32 5.87 0.28 5.53
CA SER A 32 7.21 0.76 5.85
C SER A 32 7.73 1.63 4.72
N GLY A 33 8.27 2.79 5.06
CA GLY A 33 9.10 3.57 4.14
C GLY A 33 10.41 2.84 3.87
N THR A 34 10.91 2.91 2.64
CA THR A 34 12.11 2.22 2.20
C THR A 34 13.12 3.21 1.63
N PHE A 35 14.39 3.02 1.96
CA PHE A 35 15.48 3.73 1.30
C PHE A 35 15.95 2.88 0.11
N GLY A 36 15.50 3.22 -1.11
CA GLY A 36 15.83 2.44 -2.30
C GLY A 36 15.25 2.99 -3.59
N ALA A 37 15.02 2.11 -4.56
CA ALA A 37 14.37 2.45 -5.84
C ALA A 37 12.84 2.64 -5.72
N TYR A 38 12.30 2.40 -4.54
CA TYR A 38 10.92 2.61 -4.15
C TYR A 38 10.91 3.32 -2.81
N ASP A 39 9.87 4.11 -2.57
CA ASP A 39 9.74 4.91 -1.36
C ASP A 39 8.97 4.15 -0.27
N ILE A 40 8.00 3.30 -0.65
CA ILE A 40 7.14 2.60 0.32
C ILE A 40 6.94 1.13 -0.07
N LEU A 41 7.05 0.26 0.93
CA LEU A 41 6.65 -1.13 0.88
C LEU A 41 5.42 -1.35 1.75
N THR A 42 4.38 -1.96 1.18
CA THR A 42 3.19 -2.37 1.94
C THR A 42 2.83 -3.84 1.71
N LYS A 43 2.33 -4.48 2.76
CA LYS A 43 1.85 -5.86 2.77
C LYS A 43 0.36 -5.89 3.05
N ILE A 44 -0.41 -6.51 2.16
CA ILE A 44 -1.85 -6.71 2.32
C ILE A 44 -2.12 -8.19 2.50
N GLU A 45 -3.01 -8.51 3.44
CA GLU A 45 -3.49 -9.86 3.66
C GLU A 45 -5.01 -9.89 3.59
N SER A 46 -5.56 -10.81 2.79
CA SER A 46 -7.01 -10.93 2.67
C SER A 46 -7.46 -12.37 2.49
N SER A 47 -8.76 -12.61 2.58
CA SER A 47 -9.35 -13.94 2.47
C SER A 47 -9.26 -14.51 1.05
N THR A 48 -9.35 -13.65 0.02
CA THR A 48 -9.33 -14.05 -1.40
C THR A 48 -8.45 -13.15 -2.26
N VAL A 49 -8.06 -13.65 -3.44
CA VAL A 49 -7.27 -12.88 -4.42
C VAL A 49 -8.10 -11.76 -5.07
N GLU A 50 -9.40 -11.98 -5.29
CA GLU A 50 -10.32 -10.93 -5.76
C GLU A 50 -10.33 -9.72 -4.80
N THR A 51 -10.45 -9.95 -3.49
CA THR A 51 -10.45 -8.86 -2.51
C THR A 51 -9.12 -8.08 -2.53
N LEU A 52 -7.98 -8.76 -2.66
CA LEU A 52 -6.69 -8.09 -2.83
C LEU A 52 -6.67 -7.19 -4.07
N ARG A 53 -7.16 -7.70 -5.21
CA ARG A 53 -7.22 -6.91 -6.45
C ARG A 53 -8.09 -5.67 -6.31
N GLU A 54 -9.22 -5.79 -5.62
CA GLU A 54 -10.11 -4.67 -5.35
C GLU A 54 -9.43 -3.62 -4.46
N ILE A 55 -8.77 -4.03 -3.37
CA ILE A 55 -8.03 -3.14 -2.49
C ILE A 55 -6.94 -2.39 -3.26
N ILE A 56 -6.14 -3.10 -4.07
CA ILE A 56 -5.06 -2.48 -4.85
C ILE A 56 -5.62 -1.46 -5.84
N THR A 57 -6.72 -1.81 -6.52
CA THR A 57 -7.29 -0.97 -7.59
C THR A 57 -8.03 0.25 -7.06
N TRP A 58 -8.77 0.08 -5.95
CA TRP A 58 -9.69 1.10 -5.45
C TRP A 58 -9.18 1.86 -4.24
N LYS A 59 -8.38 1.23 -3.37
CA LYS A 59 -7.82 1.91 -2.20
C LYS A 59 -6.42 2.45 -2.50
N ILE A 60 -5.51 1.61 -3.02
CA ILE A 60 -4.09 2.00 -3.17
C ILE A 60 -3.84 2.88 -4.40
N ARG A 61 -4.29 2.47 -5.59
CA ARG A 61 -4.09 3.27 -6.82
C ARG A 61 -4.85 4.61 -6.84
N LYS A 62 -5.73 4.84 -5.86
CA LYS A 62 -6.51 6.07 -5.71
C LYS A 62 -5.91 7.05 -4.70
N ILE A 63 -4.88 6.63 -3.96
CA ILE A 63 -4.08 7.55 -3.15
C ILE A 63 -3.29 8.42 -4.14
N ASP A 64 -3.55 9.74 -4.12
CA ASP A 64 -2.75 10.70 -4.87
C ASP A 64 -1.31 10.62 -4.37
N GLN A 65 -0.39 10.46 -5.33
CA GLN A 65 1.03 10.23 -5.08
C GLN A 65 1.81 11.53 -5.13
#